data_AF-A0A7X6VEH8-F1
#
_entry.id   AF-A0A7X6VEH8-F1
#
_cell.length_a   1.000
_cell.length_b   1.000
_cell.length_c   1.000
_cell.angle_alpha   90.00
_cell.angle_beta   90.00
_cell.angle_gamma   90.00
#
_symmetry.space_group_name_H-M   'P 1'
#
loop_
_entity.id
_entity.type
_entity.pdbx_description
1 polymer ?
#
loop_
_entity_poly.entity_id
_entity_poly.type
_entity_poly.pdbx_seq_one_letter_code
_entity_poly.pdbx_strand_id
1 'polypeptide(L)'
;MIIFSYSLTSFVYVFLFGGGIRDAVSVLPIGLLLGLLRLAFSKGSSFPFIEYFVGGLIAGLYSSAIAIFIPQTNPYLIIIGAVINMLPGVALTNGIRDLLHGDSVSGLTRLGEAFPLVPGVTAYQTMQSLVENKT
;
A
#
# COMPACT_ATOMS: atom_id res chain seq x y z
N MET A 1 0.53 3.69 17.99
CA MET A 1 1.06 2.34 17.69
C MET A 1 1.34 2.14 16.20
N ILE A 2 0.37 2.36 15.30
CA ILE A 2 0.53 2.18 13.84
C ILE A 2 1.81 2.80 13.26
N ILE A 3 2.14 4.04 13.61
CA ILE A 3 3.32 4.75 13.07
C ILE A 3 4.63 3.98 13.36
N PHE A 4 4.80 3.49 14.59
CA PHE A 4 6.01 2.77 14.99
C PHE A 4 6.12 1.43 14.27
N SER A 5 4.98 0.74 14.06
CA SER A 5 4.93 -0.50 13.29
C SER A 5 5.38 -0.29 11.85
N TYR A 6 4.95 0.80 11.19
CA TYR A 6 5.35 1.08 9.81
C TYR A 6 6.88 1.25 9.68
N SER A 7 7.48 2.05 10.56
CA SER A 7 8.94 2.23 10.58
C SER A 7 9.70 0.94 10.84
N LEU A 8 9.27 0.15 11.83
CA LEU A 8 9.94 -1.10 12.17
C LEU A 8 9.88 -2.10 11.01
N THR A 9 8.70 -2.25 10.40
CA THR A 9 8.49 -3.14 9.26
C THR A 9 9.37 -2.71 8.07
N SER A 10 9.41 -1.41 7.74
CA SER A 10 10.26 -0.92 6.66
C SER A 10 11.75 -1.20 6.91
N PHE A 11 12.22 -0.98 8.13
CA PHE A 11 13.61 -1.26 8.52
C PHE A 11 13.97 -2.72 8.32
N VAL A 12 13.12 -3.64 8.77
CA VAL A 12 13.34 -5.09 8.62
C VAL A 12 13.30 -5.51 7.15
N TYR A 13 12.38 -4.97 6.35
CA TYR A 13 12.29 -5.32 4.94
C TYR A 13 13.50 -4.90 4.13
N VAL A 14 14.12 -3.75 4.43
CA VAL A 14 15.35 -3.35 3.73
C VAL A 14 16.46 -4.40 3.92
N PHE A 15 16.62 -4.96 5.12
CA PHE A 15 17.55 -6.06 5.34
C PHE A 15 17.14 -7.33 4.60
N LEU A 16 15.84 -7.65 4.57
CA LEU A 16 15.31 -8.82 3.88
C LEU A 16 15.59 -8.77 2.36
N PHE A 17 15.57 -7.59 1.76
CA PHE A 17 15.90 -7.36 0.35
C PHE A 17 17.41 -7.15 0.09
N GLY A 18 18.27 -7.43 1.08
CA GLY A 18 19.73 -7.37 0.93
C GLY A 18 20.34 -5.98 1.06
N GLY A 19 19.63 -5.03 1.67
CA GLY A 19 20.13 -3.68 1.93
C GLY A 19 21.13 -3.61 3.08
N GLY A 20 22.00 -2.60 3.02
CA GLY A 20 22.96 -2.32 4.07
C GLY A 20 22.32 -1.60 5.26
N ILE A 21 23.08 -1.46 6.35
CA ILE A 21 22.62 -0.73 7.53
C ILE A 21 22.32 0.75 7.22
N ARG A 22 23.01 1.33 6.22
CA ARG A 22 22.77 2.70 5.75
C ARG A 22 21.38 2.83 5.12
N ASP A 23 20.97 1.86 4.30
CA ASP A 23 19.64 1.84 3.68
C ASP A 23 18.56 1.64 4.74
N ALA A 24 18.80 0.74 5.71
CA ALA A 24 17.85 0.44 6.76
C ALA A 24 17.62 1.65 7.68
N VAL A 25 18.68 2.36 8.09
CA VAL A 25 18.52 3.59 8.89
C VAL A 25 17.84 4.69 8.06
N SER A 26 18.13 4.77 6.76
CA SER A 26 17.53 5.77 5.86
C SER A 26 16.04 5.55 5.62
N VAL A 27 15.51 4.34 5.80
CA VAL A 27 14.07 4.05 5.61
C VAL A 27 13.22 4.32 6.86
N LEU A 28 13.83 4.51 8.04
CA LEU A 28 13.07 4.78 9.28
C LEU A 28 12.21 6.05 9.21
N PRO A 29 12.73 7.20 8.71
CA PRO A 29 11.96 8.44 8.64
C PRO A 29 10.79 8.35 7.66
N ILE A 30 10.98 7.63 6.55
CA ILE A 30 9.90 7.44 5.57
C ILE A 30 8.80 6.54 6.13
N GLY A 31 9.15 5.48 6.86
CA GLY A 31 8.15 4.66 7.56
C GLY A 31 7.32 5.46 8.56
N LEU A 32 7.93 6.43 9.26
CA LEU A 32 7.21 7.33 10.17
C LEU A 32 6.24 8.23 9.37
N LEU A 33 6.73 8.82 8.27
CA LEU A 33 5.92 9.67 7.39
C LEU A 33 4.71 8.92 6.82
N LEU A 34 4.91 7.69 6.35
CA LEU A 34 3.83 6.85 5.80
C LEU A 34 2.84 6.44 6.89
N GLY A 35 3.31 6.15 8.11
CA GLY A 35 2.44 5.90 9.25
C GLY A 35 1.58 7.12 9.64
N LEU A 36 2.13 8.34 9.52
CA LEU A 36 1.38 9.58 9.70
C LEU A 36 0.37 9.82 8.57
N LEU A 37 0.78 9.57 7.32
CA LEU A 37 -0.09 9.62 6.16
C LEU A 37 -1.29 8.69 6.35
N ARG A 38 -1.05 7.46 6.80
CA ARG A 38 -2.10 6.49 7.12
C ARG A 38 -3.10 7.03 8.13
N LEU A 39 -2.63 7.66 9.21
CA LEU A 39 -3.51 8.22 10.23
C LEU A 39 -4.35 9.38 9.70
N ALA A 40 -3.77 10.24 8.86
CA ALA A 40 -4.47 11.35 8.24
C ALA A 40 -5.59 10.87 7.29
N PHE A 41 -5.32 9.83 6.49
CA PHE A 41 -6.29 9.28 5.53
C PHE A 41 -7.31 8.35 6.19
N SER A 42 -6.99 7.71 7.33
CA SER A 42 -7.91 6.78 8.02
C SER A 42 -9.24 7.40 8.47
N LYS A 43 -9.34 8.73 8.53
CA LYS A 43 -10.53 9.45 9.00
C LYS A 43 -11.40 10.08 7.90
N GLY A 44 -11.02 10.04 6.62
CA GLY A 44 -11.71 10.91 5.65
C GLY A 44 -11.72 10.55 4.16
N SER A 45 -11.08 9.47 3.68
CA SER A 45 -11.01 9.22 2.24
C SER A 45 -11.82 8.01 1.79
N SER A 46 -12.88 8.23 0.99
CA SER A 46 -13.56 7.20 0.18
C SER A 46 -12.68 6.59 -0.93
N PHE A 47 -11.44 7.07 -1.10
CA PHE A 47 -10.53 6.66 -2.18
C PHE A 47 -9.14 6.27 -1.63
N PRO A 48 -8.93 5.00 -1.24
CA PRO A 48 -7.63 4.46 -0.79
C PRO A 48 -6.50 4.68 -1.80
N PHE A 49 -6.84 4.81 -3.09
CA PHE A 49 -5.91 5.14 -4.16
C PHE A 49 -5.09 6.40 -3.89
N ILE A 50 -5.71 7.47 -3.37
CA ILE A 50 -5.00 8.74 -3.14
C ILE A 50 -3.95 8.56 -2.05
N GLU A 51 -4.26 7.78 -1.01
CA GLU A 51 -3.29 7.43 0.04
C GLU A 51 -2.06 6.73 -0.57
N TYR A 52 -2.28 5.71 -1.39
CA TYR A 52 -1.20 4.96 -2.06
C TYR A 52 -0.39 5.83 -3.03
N PHE A 53 -1.06 6.69 -3.79
CA PHE A 53 -0.40 7.60 -4.74
C PHE A 53 0.50 8.61 -4.00
N VAL A 54 -0.03 9.25 -2.95
CA VAL A 54 0.73 10.23 -2.15
C VAL A 54 1.87 9.53 -1.40
N GLY A 55 1.64 8.35 -0.83
CA GLY A 55 2.69 7.58 -0.16
C GLY A 55 3.81 7.15 -1.09
N GLY A 56 3.47 6.70 -2.31
CA GLY A 56 4.43 6.39 -3.36
C GLY A 56 5.23 7.60 -3.80
N LEU A 57 4.59 8.77 -3.96
CA LEU A 57 5.29 10.02 -4.26
C LEU A 57 6.26 10.43 -3.16
N ILE A 58 5.84 10.36 -1.89
CA ILE A 58 6.69 10.65 -0.73
C ILE A 58 7.91 9.71 -0.72
N ALA A 59 7.69 8.40 -0.91
CA ALA A 59 8.76 7.39 -0.98
C ALA A 59 9.74 7.66 -2.13
N GLY A 60 9.23 7.94 -3.33
CA GLY A 60 10.05 8.24 -4.50
C GLY A 60 10.90 9.50 -4.32
N LEU A 61 10.28 10.62 -3.92
CA LEU A 61 10.97 11.89 -3.73
C LEU A 61 12.02 11.82 -2.62
N TYR A 62 11.66 11.24 -1.48
CA TYR A 62 12.58 11.11 -0.35
C TYR A 62 13.76 10.19 -0.65
N SER A 63 13.53 9.03 -1.27
CA SER A 63 14.62 8.12 -1.64
C SER A 63 15.56 8.74 -2.69
N SER A 64 15.02 9.53 -3.61
CA SER A 64 15.82 10.25 -4.59
C SER A 64 16.67 11.34 -3.92
N ALA A 65 16.11 12.06 -2.96
CA ALA A 65 16.85 13.04 -2.16
C ALA A 65 17.95 12.37 -1.32
N ILE A 66 17.64 11.28 -0.62
CA ILE A 66 18.61 10.61 0.27
C ILE A 66 19.79 10.01 -0.49
N ALA A 67 19.58 9.56 -1.73
CA ALA A 67 20.64 9.06 -2.60
C ALA A 67 21.68 10.14 -2.95
N ILE A 68 21.31 11.43 -2.89
CA ILE A 68 22.24 12.56 -3.11
C ILE A 68 23.03 12.86 -1.83
N PHE A 69 22.39 12.79 -0.66
CA PHE A 69 23.01 13.15 0.62
C PHE A 69 23.86 12.04 1.24
N ILE A 70 23.49 10.76 1.04
CA ILE A 70 24.17 9.61 1.65
C ILE A 70 24.78 8.75 0.53
N PRO A 71 26.11 8.81 0.32
CA PRO A 71 26.76 7.96 -0.66
C PRO A 71 26.61 6.48 -0.30
N GLN A 72 26.42 5.64 -1.33
CA GLN A 72 26.25 4.19 -1.24
C GLN A 72 24.92 3.70 -0.64
N THR A 73 23.88 4.54 -0.60
CA THR A 73 22.51 4.04 -0.39
C THR A 73 21.85 3.67 -1.70
N ASN A 74 21.04 2.61 -1.69
CA ASN A 74 20.25 2.19 -2.83
C ASN A 74 18.81 2.72 -2.71
N PRO A 75 18.42 3.74 -3.51
CA PRO A 75 17.07 4.32 -3.43
C PRO A 75 15.97 3.29 -3.72
N TYR A 76 16.22 2.27 -4.54
CA TYR A 76 15.24 1.21 -4.82
C TYR A 76 14.90 0.39 -3.58
N LEU A 77 15.89 0.08 -2.74
CA LEU A 77 15.67 -0.66 -1.49
C LEU A 77 14.88 0.18 -0.49
N ILE A 78 15.16 1.48 -0.43
CA ILE A 78 14.45 2.44 0.42
C ILE A 78 12.98 2.57 -0.03
N ILE A 79 12.73 2.67 -1.33
CA ILE A 79 11.36 2.72 -1.89
C ILE A 79 10.61 1.43 -1.54
N ILE A 80 11.18 0.26 -1.86
CA ILE A 80 10.51 -1.03 -1.64
C ILE A 80 10.24 -1.24 -0.14
N GLY A 81 11.22 -0.96 0.73
CA GLY A 81 11.06 -1.06 2.17
C GLY A 81 9.97 -0.15 2.73
N ALA A 82 9.78 1.04 2.17
CA ALA A 82 8.73 1.96 2.57
C ALA A 82 7.33 1.53 2.07
N VAL A 83 7.23 1.26 0.78
CA VAL A 83 5.96 1.03 0.07
C VAL A 83 5.30 -0.29 0.45
N ILE A 84 6.07 -1.31 0.87
CA ILE A 84 5.52 -2.62 1.24
C ILE A 84 4.47 -2.59 2.35
N ASN A 85 4.54 -1.60 3.24
CA ASN A 85 3.52 -1.38 4.28
C ASN A 85 2.17 -0.92 3.73
N MET A 86 2.17 -0.34 2.54
CA MET A 86 0.98 0.21 1.90
C MET A 86 0.34 -0.79 0.96
N LEU A 87 0.97 -1.92 0.68
CA LEU A 87 0.35 -2.91 -0.20
C LEU A 87 -0.89 -3.50 0.47
N PRO A 88 -2.06 -3.52 -0.22
CA PRO A 88 -3.27 -4.17 0.26
C PRO A 88 -3.17 -5.69 0.13
N GLY A 89 -2.10 -6.28 0.67
CA GLY A 89 -1.78 -7.70 0.51
C GLY A 89 -2.86 -8.63 1.07
N VAL A 90 -3.49 -8.25 2.18
CA VAL A 90 -4.60 -9.04 2.77
C VAL A 90 -5.84 -8.99 1.89
N ALA A 91 -6.20 -7.83 1.34
CA ALA A 91 -7.33 -7.70 0.41
C ALA A 91 -7.07 -8.47 -0.88
N LEU A 92 -5.83 -8.39 -1.42
CA LEU A 92 -5.40 -9.17 -2.58
C LEU A 92 -5.55 -10.67 -2.33
N THR A 93 -4.95 -11.17 -1.24
CA THR A 93 -4.92 -12.60 -0.92
C THR A 93 -6.33 -13.13 -0.63
N ASN A 94 -7.15 -12.37 0.12
CA ASN A 94 -8.52 -12.74 0.41
C ASN A 94 -9.40 -12.66 -0.83
N GLY A 95 -9.19 -11.68 -1.71
CA GLY A 95 -9.93 -11.58 -2.98
C GLY A 95 -9.68 -12.80 -3.87
N ILE A 96 -8.42 -13.20 -4.04
CA ILE A 96 -8.06 -14.43 -4.78
C ILE A 96 -8.71 -15.66 -4.13
N ARG A 97 -8.67 -15.76 -2.80
CA ARG A 97 -9.28 -16.86 -2.06
C ARG A 97 -10.79 -16.95 -2.34
N ASP A 98 -11.50 -15.83 -2.25
CA ASP A 98 -12.95 -15.80 -2.41
C ASP A 98 -13.35 -16.19 -3.86
N LEU A 99 -12.60 -15.73 -4.86
CA LEU A 99 -12.76 -16.19 -6.25
C LEU A 99 -12.59 -17.70 -6.41
N LEU A 100 -11.57 -18.29 -5.77
CA LEU A 100 -11.31 -19.73 -5.83
C LEU A 100 -12.39 -20.57 -5.13
N HIS A 101 -13.10 -20.01 -4.14
CA HIS A 101 -14.24 -20.67 -3.48
C HIS A 101 -15.57 -20.46 -4.21
N GLY A 102 -15.56 -19.80 -5.37
CA GLY A 102 -16.75 -19.53 -6.17
C GLY A 102 -17.51 -18.26 -5.78
N ASP A 103 -17.06 -17.53 -4.76
CA ASP A 103 -17.63 -16.23 -4.39
C ASP A 103 -17.01 -15.11 -5.25
N SER A 104 -17.54 -15.02 -6.48
CA SER A 104 -17.07 -14.08 -7.48
C SER A 104 -17.32 -12.62 -7.06
N VAL A 105 -18.41 -12.35 -6.34
CA VAL A 105 -18.81 -10.99 -5.94
C VAL A 105 -17.90 -10.47 -4.83
N SER A 106 -17.67 -11.27 -3.77
CA SER A 106 -16.71 -10.91 -2.71
C SER A 106 -15.29 -10.80 -3.25
N GLY A 107 -14.88 -11.77 -4.09
CA GLY A 107 -13.56 -11.79 -4.70
C GLY A 107 -13.26 -10.55 -5.54
N LEU A 108 -14.17 -10.16 -6.45
CA LEU A 108 -14.00 -8.93 -7.25
C LEU A 108 -14.00 -7.66 -6.41
N THR A 109 -14.80 -7.60 -5.34
CA THR A 109 -14.85 -6.43 -4.43
C THR A 109 -13.48 -6.21 -3.78
N ARG A 110 -12.93 -7.25 -3.14
CA ARG A 110 -11.63 -7.16 -2.45
C ARG A 110 -10.47 -6.93 -3.41
N LEU A 111 -10.54 -7.50 -4.62
CA LEU A 111 -9.55 -7.20 -5.66
C LEU A 111 -9.66 -5.77 -6.18
N GLY A 112 -10.86 -5.19 -6.25
CA GLY A 112 -11.06 -3.77 -6.56
C GLY A 112 -10.55 -2.83 -5.47
N GLU A 113 -10.52 -3.27 -4.20
CA GLU A 113 -9.82 -2.56 -3.12
C GLU A 113 -8.29 -2.70 -3.24
N ALA A 114 -7.80 -3.86 -3.70
CA ALA A 114 -6.38 -4.17 -3.78
C ALA A 114 -5.68 -3.57 -5.02
N PHE A 115 -6.38 -3.58 -6.14
CA PHE A 115 -5.97 -2.94 -7.38
C PHE A 115 -6.95 -1.81 -7.67
N PRO A 116 -6.48 -0.56 -7.81
CA PRO A 116 -7.33 0.55 -8.24
C PRO A 116 -7.64 0.45 -9.76
N LEU A 117 -8.01 -0.75 -10.23
CA LEU A 117 -8.48 -1.00 -11.59
C LEU A 117 -9.93 -0.55 -11.69
N VAL A 118 -10.06 0.75 -11.97
CA VAL A 118 -11.19 1.41 -12.62
C VAL A 118 -12.52 1.45 -11.83
N PRO A 119 -13.19 2.61 -11.73
CA PRO A 119 -14.54 2.75 -11.16
C PRO A 119 -15.63 1.85 -11.77
N GLY A 120 -15.31 1.06 -12.81
CA GLY A 120 -16.20 0.09 -13.44
C GLY A 120 -16.52 -1.12 -12.58
N VAL A 121 -15.63 -1.58 -11.70
CA VAL A 121 -15.89 -2.77 -10.86
C VAL A 121 -16.90 -2.45 -9.76
N THR A 122 -16.74 -1.31 -9.08
CA THR A 122 -17.73 -0.82 -8.11
C THR A 122 -19.04 -0.39 -8.79
N ALA A 123 -18.99 0.19 -10.00
CA ALA A 123 -20.19 0.48 -10.77
C ALA A 123 -20.95 -0.79 -11.21
N TYR A 124 -20.23 -1.85 -11.60
CA TYR A 124 -20.80 -3.15 -11.94
C TYR A 124 -21.48 -3.82 -10.74
N GLN A 125 -20.89 -3.73 -9.56
CA GLN A 125 -21.48 -4.26 -8.32
C GLN A 125 -22.70 -3.47 -7.85
N THR A 126 -22.67 -2.15 -8.00
CA THR A 126 -23.84 -1.30 -7.75
C THR A 126 -24.97 -1.62 -8.73
N MET A 127 -24.65 -1.92 -10.01
CA MET A 127 -25.63 -2.40 -10.97
C MET A 127 -26.18 -3.80 -10.65
N GLN A 128 -25.35 -4.75 -10.22
CA GLN A 128 -25.81 -6.10 -9.84
C GLN A 128 -26.74 -6.09 -8.62
N SER A 129 -26.38 -5.35 -7.56
CA SER A 129 -27.23 -5.24 -6.36
C SER A 129 -28.59 -4.58 -6.64
N LEU A 130 -28.65 -3.66 -7.61
CA LEU A 130 -29.92 -3.08 -8.09
C LEU A 130 -30.74 -4.05 -8.94
N VAL A 131 -30.12 -5.05 -9.58
CA VAL A 131 -30.79 -6.10 -10.35
C VAL A 131 -31.31 -7.20 -9.42
N GLU A 132 -30.50 -7.65 -8.45
CA GLU A 132 -30.89 -8.68 -7.47
C GLU A 132 -32.03 -8.21 -6.53
N ASN A 133 -32.04 -6.94 -6.12
CA ASN A 133 -33.11 -6.38 -5.28
C ASN A 133 -34.42 -6.13 -6.07
N LYS A 134 -34.43 -6.37 -7.38
CA LYS A 134 -35.61 -6.24 -8.24
C LYS A 134 -36.26 -7.57 -8.62
N THR A 135 -35.70 -8.70 -8.20
CA THR A 135 -36.22 -10.07 -8.35
C THR A 135 -36.55 -10.67 -7.00
#